data_AF-A0A1G6WEN1-F1
#
_entry.id   AF-A0A1G6WEN1-F1
#
_cell.length_a   1.000
_cell.length_b   1.000
_cell.length_c   1.000
_cell.angle_alpha   90.00
_cell.angle_beta   90.00
_cell.angle_gamma   90.00
#
_symmetry.space_group_name_H-M   'P 1'
#
loop_
_entity.id
_entity.type
_entity.pdbx_description
1 polymer ?
#
loop_
_entity_poly.entity_id
_entity_poly.type
_entity_poly.pdbx_seq_one_letter_code
_entity_poly.pdbx_strand_id
1 'polypeptide(L)'
;MIAAKARAQAPADWFITEWDLSKLPAGTTSIQFPGQGAGYSIEWEQKNDPAVQGALTGNGFTTINFPAAGAIYRVKAHKGTGNFSRFYCGNTDVESSVKALVAVTQWGNTHWTTFDRAFSTCVNLETIPTAESPDLTGVADLQFMFKQNAALREEQSSIAFIRVAQQDLDSTVTYSKIVKVEKE
;
A
#
# COMPACT_ATOMS: atom_id res chain seq x y z
N MET A 1 -26.23 27.32 15.56
CA MET A 1 -24.77 27.02 15.49
C MET A 1 -24.64 25.60 14.97
N ILE A 2 -24.17 25.43 13.74
CA ILE A 2 -23.97 24.11 13.13
C ILE A 2 -22.69 23.55 13.75
N ALA A 3 -22.81 22.55 14.62
CA ALA A 3 -21.67 21.77 15.04
C ALA A 3 -21.13 21.05 13.81
N ALA A 4 -19.97 21.50 13.31
CA ALA A 4 -19.19 20.74 12.35
C ALA A 4 -18.82 19.42 13.04
N LYS A 5 -19.57 18.37 12.71
CA LYS A 5 -19.17 16.99 13.00
C LYS A 5 -17.83 16.84 12.31
N ALA A 6 -16.73 16.77 13.08
CA ALA A 6 -15.47 16.27 12.56
C ALA A 6 -15.85 15.00 11.78
N ARG A 7 -15.57 14.98 10.47
CA ARG A 7 -15.96 13.84 9.62
C ARG A 7 -15.28 12.63 10.25
N ALA A 8 -16.05 11.77 10.91
CA ALA A 8 -15.56 10.45 11.27
C ALA A 8 -15.03 9.84 9.97
N GLN A 9 -13.81 9.33 9.99
CA GLN A 9 -13.12 8.89 8.79
C GLN A 9 -13.99 7.90 8.03
N ALA A 10 -14.33 8.17 6.76
CA ALA A 10 -15.20 7.27 6.02
C ALA A 10 -14.41 5.98 5.70
N PRO A 11 -15.03 4.79 5.75
CA PRO A 11 -14.35 3.53 5.44
C PRO A 11 -13.61 3.53 4.09
N ALA A 12 -14.17 4.23 3.09
CA ALA A 12 -13.60 4.38 1.76
C ALA A 12 -12.36 5.31 1.70
N ASP A 13 -12.01 6.02 2.77
CA ASP A 13 -10.86 6.92 2.78
C ASP A 13 -9.54 6.21 3.08
N TRP A 14 -9.60 5.03 3.70
CA TRP A 14 -8.42 4.32 4.18
C TRP A 14 -7.69 3.59 3.05
N PHE A 15 -6.37 3.58 3.11
CA PHE A 15 -5.55 2.66 2.33
C PHE A 15 -5.51 1.31 3.04
N ILE A 16 -5.91 0.22 2.38
CA ILE A 16 -6.11 -1.08 3.02
C ILE A 16 -5.30 -2.17 2.33
N THR A 17 -4.53 -2.92 3.12
CA THR A 17 -3.65 -4.01 2.69
C THR A 17 -3.90 -5.27 3.51
N GLU A 18 -3.58 -6.43 2.95
CA GLU A 18 -3.60 -7.71 3.67
C GLU A 18 -2.20 -8.33 3.72
N TRP A 19 -1.82 -8.78 4.92
CA TRP A 19 -0.50 -9.29 5.25
C TRP A 19 -0.60 -10.71 5.81
N ASP A 20 -0.04 -11.69 5.10
CA ASP A 20 0.02 -13.09 5.50
C ASP A 20 1.36 -13.41 6.17
N LEU A 21 1.34 -13.53 7.50
CA LEU A 21 2.55 -13.81 8.28
C LEU A 21 3.06 -15.24 8.09
N SER A 22 2.31 -16.14 7.45
CA SER A 22 2.82 -17.47 7.08
C SER A 22 3.91 -17.40 6.01
N LYS A 23 4.04 -16.26 5.32
CA LYS A 23 5.11 -15.98 4.34
C LYS A 23 6.42 -15.52 4.98
N LEU A 24 6.44 -15.31 6.29
CA LEU A 24 7.62 -14.91 7.06
C LEU A 24 8.23 -16.12 7.80
N PRO A 25 9.45 -15.99 8.36
CA PRO A 25 10.01 -17.04 9.22
C PRO A 25 9.05 -17.44 10.34
N ALA A 26 9.01 -18.73 10.65
CA ALA A 26 8.12 -19.27 11.67
C ALA A 26 8.29 -18.53 13.01
N GLY A 27 7.17 -18.20 13.66
CA GLY A 27 7.15 -17.43 14.91
C GLY A 27 7.24 -15.91 14.76
N THR A 28 7.35 -15.37 13.54
CA THR A 28 7.31 -13.93 13.31
C THR A 28 5.92 -13.37 13.65
N THR A 29 5.86 -12.40 14.57
CA THR A 29 4.64 -11.74 15.02
C THR A 29 4.62 -10.24 14.73
N SER A 30 5.58 -9.73 13.95
CA SER A 30 5.69 -8.31 13.66
C SER A 30 6.11 -8.04 12.23
N ILE A 31 5.69 -6.89 11.70
CA ILE A 31 6.16 -6.36 10.41
C ILE A 31 6.67 -4.93 10.59
N GLN A 32 7.62 -4.52 9.75
CA GLN A 32 7.89 -3.12 9.47
C GLN A 32 6.95 -2.67 8.35
N PHE A 33 5.91 -1.90 8.71
CA PHE A 33 4.96 -1.35 7.74
C PHE A 33 5.64 -0.23 6.93
N PRO A 34 5.68 -0.32 5.60
CA PRO A 34 6.46 0.57 4.74
C PRO A 34 5.78 1.92 4.47
N GLY A 35 4.92 2.37 5.37
CA GLY A 35 4.30 3.69 5.29
C GLY A 35 5.33 4.81 5.45
N GLN A 36 5.06 5.95 4.83
CA GLN A 36 5.88 7.15 4.97
C GLN A 36 4.97 8.34 5.28
N GLY A 37 5.38 9.07 6.30
CA GLY A 37 4.69 10.23 6.83
C GLY A 37 4.93 10.39 8.32
N ALA A 38 4.16 11.25 8.97
CA ALA A 38 4.26 11.50 10.41
C ALA A 38 2.88 11.65 11.02
N GLY A 39 2.66 11.01 12.17
CA GLY A 39 1.40 11.09 12.91
C GLY A 39 0.21 10.47 12.18
N TYR A 40 0.43 9.51 11.27
CA TYR A 40 -0.66 8.83 10.58
C TYR A 40 -1.26 7.71 11.43
N SER A 41 -2.53 7.40 11.20
CA SER A 41 -3.26 6.34 11.89
C SER A 41 -3.06 5.00 11.20
N ILE A 42 -2.78 3.97 11.99
CA ILE A 42 -2.80 2.57 11.57
C ILE A 42 -3.84 1.84 12.42
N GLU A 43 -4.73 1.12 11.76
CA GLU A 43 -5.61 0.13 12.39
C GLU A 43 -5.33 -1.23 11.76
N TRP A 44 -5.38 -2.28 12.56
CA TRP A 44 -5.25 -3.64 12.05
C TRP A 44 -6.23 -4.58 12.73
N GLU A 45 -6.64 -5.61 12.00
CA GLU A 45 -7.53 -6.67 12.46
C GLU A 45 -7.11 -8.01 11.86
N GLN A 46 -7.29 -9.10 12.58
CA GLN A 46 -7.07 -10.43 12.03
C GLN A 46 -8.21 -10.78 11.07
N LYS A 47 -7.87 -11.24 9.85
CA LYS A 47 -8.85 -11.43 8.76
C LYS A 47 -9.97 -12.40 9.12
N ASN A 48 -9.65 -13.46 9.86
CA ASN A 48 -10.60 -14.51 10.25
C ASN A 48 -11.17 -14.33 11.67
N ASP A 49 -10.69 -13.34 12.41
CA ASP A 49 -11.22 -12.97 13.74
C ASP A 49 -11.07 -11.46 13.97
N PRO A 50 -11.99 -10.63 13.43
CA PRO A 50 -11.90 -9.18 13.53
C PRO A 50 -11.97 -8.63 14.96
N ALA A 51 -12.33 -9.45 15.96
CA ALA A 51 -12.25 -9.05 17.37
C ALA A 51 -10.79 -8.93 17.84
N VAL A 52 -9.87 -9.64 17.18
CA VAL A 52 -8.43 -9.50 17.35
C VAL A 52 -7.95 -8.33 16.52
N GLN A 53 -7.85 -7.16 17.14
CA GLN A 53 -7.54 -5.90 16.48
C GLN A 53 -6.68 -5.00 17.36
N GLY A 54 -6.10 -3.97 16.73
CA GLY A 54 -5.35 -2.93 17.42
C GLY A 54 -5.21 -1.68 16.58
N ALA A 55 -4.76 -0.62 17.22
CA ALA A 55 -4.49 0.66 16.58
C ALA A 55 -3.21 1.28 17.12
N LEU A 56 -2.52 2.04 16.27
CA LEU A 56 -1.29 2.75 16.61
C LEU A 56 -1.10 3.98 15.71
N THR A 57 -0.17 4.84 16.10
CA THR A 57 0.29 5.97 15.28
C THR A 57 1.61 5.62 14.61
N GLY A 58 1.68 5.82 13.29
CA GLY A 58 2.89 5.61 12.51
C GLY A 58 3.70 6.88 12.28
N ASN A 59 5.02 6.71 12.17
CA ASN A 59 5.98 7.76 11.83
C ASN A 59 7.11 7.15 10.99
N GLY A 60 7.13 7.44 9.69
CA GLY A 60 7.96 6.70 8.74
C GLY A 60 7.65 5.21 8.80
N PHE A 61 8.68 4.37 8.65
CA PHE A 61 8.53 2.94 8.86
C PHE A 61 8.08 2.65 10.29
N THR A 62 7.04 1.83 10.41
CA THR A 62 6.39 1.61 11.71
C THR A 62 6.28 0.11 11.99
N THR A 63 6.82 -0.32 13.13
CA THR A 63 6.63 -1.68 13.63
C THR A 63 5.17 -1.89 14.03
N ILE A 64 4.52 -2.89 13.43
CA ILE A 64 3.22 -3.39 13.89
C ILE A 64 3.46 -4.74 14.56
N ASN A 65 3.03 -4.87 15.82
CA ASN A 65 3.07 -6.13 16.57
C ASN A 65 1.69 -6.77 16.56
N PHE A 66 1.65 -8.04 16.19
CA PHE A 66 0.46 -8.87 16.13
C PHE A 66 0.48 -9.92 17.24
N PRO A 67 -0.69 -10.41 17.69
CA PRO A 67 -0.77 -11.38 18.77
C PRO A 67 -0.41 -12.81 18.34
N ALA A 68 -0.45 -13.13 17.05
CA ALA A 68 -0.17 -14.47 16.55
C ALA A 68 0.66 -14.46 15.26
N ALA A 69 1.58 -15.42 15.16
CA ALA A 69 2.31 -15.69 13.92
C ALA A 69 1.45 -16.50 12.95
N GLY A 70 1.80 -16.47 11.65
CA GLY A 70 1.15 -17.31 10.64
C GLY A 70 -0.29 -16.94 10.26
N ALA A 71 -0.88 -15.92 10.91
CA ALA A 71 -2.21 -15.41 10.58
C ALA A 71 -2.16 -14.35 9.47
N ILE A 72 -3.33 -14.08 8.88
CA ILE A 72 -3.52 -12.99 7.92
C ILE A 72 -4.13 -11.80 8.66
N TYR A 73 -3.51 -10.62 8.51
CA TYR A 73 -3.99 -9.36 9.08
C TYR A 73 -4.36 -8.38 7.99
N ARG A 74 -5.47 -7.67 8.16
CA ARG A 74 -5.84 -6.49 7.38
C ARG A 74 -5.27 -5.27 8.07
N VAL A 75 -4.42 -4.51 7.37
CA VAL A 75 -3.80 -3.28 7.86
C VAL A 75 -4.37 -2.10 7.08
N LYS A 76 -4.96 -1.15 7.81
CA LYS A 76 -5.60 0.07 7.31
C LYS A 76 -4.72 1.26 7.71
N ALA A 77 -4.35 2.11 6.77
CA ALA A 77 -3.60 3.33 7.02
C ALA A 77 -4.38 4.55 6.54
N HIS A 78 -4.34 5.63 7.32
CA HIS A 78 -4.96 6.90 6.97
C HIS A 78 -4.17 8.07 7.58
N LYS A 79 -4.11 9.22 6.90
CA LYS A 79 -3.31 10.38 7.35
C LYS A 79 -3.69 10.88 8.75
N GLY A 80 -4.94 10.66 9.18
CA GLY A 80 -5.49 11.19 10.42
C GLY A 80 -5.32 12.72 10.50
N THR A 81 -4.75 13.18 11.62
CA THR A 81 -4.33 14.57 11.82
C THR A 81 -2.91 14.87 11.30
N GLY A 82 -2.14 13.84 10.98
CA GLY A 82 -0.80 13.93 10.43
C GLY A 82 -0.78 13.86 8.90
N ASN A 83 0.25 13.23 8.37
CA ASN A 83 0.40 12.96 6.93
C ASN A 83 0.75 11.49 6.67
N PHE A 84 0.27 10.98 5.55
CA PHE A 84 0.59 9.69 4.98
C PHE A 84 0.53 9.87 3.46
N SER A 85 1.65 9.70 2.76
CA SER A 85 1.74 10.11 1.35
C SER A 85 2.62 9.23 0.48
N ARG A 86 3.26 8.20 1.06
CA ARG A 86 4.09 7.25 0.32
C ARG A 86 4.07 5.88 1.00
N PHE A 87 4.16 4.84 0.18
CA PHE A 87 4.38 3.46 0.58
C PHE A 87 5.70 3.02 -0.05
N TYR A 88 6.76 2.80 0.73
CA TYR A 88 8.12 2.65 0.20
C TYR A 88 8.74 1.31 0.59
N CYS A 89 8.83 0.38 -0.36
CA CYS A 89 9.39 -0.96 -0.15
C CYS A 89 10.87 -1.07 -0.54
N GLY A 90 11.50 0.02 -0.99
CA GLY A 90 12.89 0.05 -1.46
C GLY A 90 13.96 0.14 -0.37
N ASN A 91 13.60 -0.02 0.91
CA ASN A 91 14.52 0.08 2.05
C ASN A 91 14.80 -1.30 2.65
N THR A 92 16.04 -1.53 3.12
CA THR A 92 16.46 -2.79 3.76
C THR A 92 15.69 -3.10 5.04
N ASP A 93 15.21 -2.08 5.77
CA ASP A 93 14.48 -2.23 7.02
C ASP A 93 13.12 -2.94 6.83
N VAL A 94 12.53 -2.82 5.64
CA VAL A 94 11.21 -3.39 5.32
C VAL A 94 11.29 -4.65 4.45
N GLU A 95 12.46 -4.97 3.88
CA GLU A 95 12.63 -6.01 2.85
C GLU A 95 12.13 -7.39 3.30
N SER A 96 12.35 -7.76 4.57
CA SER A 96 11.84 -9.02 5.10
C SER A 96 10.33 -9.00 5.29
N SER A 97 9.79 -7.87 5.74
CA SER A 97 8.38 -7.69 6.09
C SER A 97 7.49 -7.67 4.86
N VAL A 98 7.90 -6.97 3.79
CA VAL A 98 7.09 -6.79 2.58
C VAL A 98 6.78 -8.09 1.84
N LYS A 99 7.50 -9.19 2.15
CA LYS A 99 7.17 -10.54 1.67
C LYS A 99 5.84 -11.06 2.20
N ALA A 100 5.35 -10.54 3.32
CA ALA A 100 4.03 -10.88 3.85
C ALA A 100 2.89 -10.13 3.16
N LEU A 101 3.15 -9.06 2.42
CA LEU A 101 2.09 -8.34 1.71
C LEU A 101 1.54 -9.21 0.57
N VAL A 102 0.26 -9.57 0.65
CA VAL A 102 -0.41 -10.45 -0.33
C VAL A 102 -1.48 -9.73 -1.13
N ALA A 103 -2.05 -8.63 -0.62
CA ALA A 103 -3.05 -7.87 -1.33
C ALA A 103 -3.02 -6.38 -0.97
N VAL A 104 -3.31 -5.54 -1.96
CA VAL A 104 -3.93 -4.23 -1.76
C VAL A 104 -5.42 -4.42 -2.00
N THR A 105 -6.26 -4.01 -1.06
CA THR A 105 -7.72 -4.20 -1.15
C THR A 105 -8.48 -2.89 -1.28
N GLN A 106 -7.85 -1.77 -0.94
CA GLN A 106 -8.42 -0.44 -1.15
C GLN A 106 -7.31 0.61 -1.30
N TRP A 107 -7.42 1.51 -2.28
CA TRP A 107 -6.49 2.65 -2.44
C TRP A 107 -6.81 3.80 -1.48
N GLY A 108 -8.10 4.03 -1.24
CA GLY A 108 -8.59 5.12 -0.42
C GLY A 108 -8.41 6.50 -1.06
N ASN A 109 -8.41 7.55 -0.25
CA ASN A 109 -8.25 8.94 -0.70
C ASN A 109 -6.86 9.51 -0.39
N THR A 110 -5.87 8.63 -0.21
CA THR A 110 -4.50 9.04 0.12
C THR A 110 -3.94 9.90 -1.01
N HIS A 111 -3.49 11.12 -0.69
CA HIS A 111 -2.78 11.98 -1.65
C HIS A 111 -1.33 11.51 -1.76
N TRP A 112 -1.07 10.64 -2.73
CA TRP A 112 0.25 10.09 -2.97
C TRP A 112 1.18 11.12 -3.60
N THR A 113 2.43 11.19 -3.11
CA THR A 113 3.46 12.06 -3.70
C THR A 113 4.37 11.30 -4.66
N THR A 114 4.52 9.99 -4.48
CA THR A 114 5.34 9.11 -5.32
C THR A 114 4.98 7.65 -5.06
N PHE A 115 5.10 6.82 -6.09
CA PHE A 115 5.13 5.36 -6.02
C PHE A 115 6.50 4.78 -6.40
N ASP A 116 7.58 5.58 -6.38
CA ASP A 116 8.96 5.05 -6.54
C ASP A 116 9.20 3.91 -5.54
N ARG A 117 9.45 2.71 -6.08
CA ARG A 117 9.61 1.44 -5.36
C ARG A 117 8.47 1.11 -4.38
N ALA A 118 7.27 1.62 -4.61
CA ALA A 118 6.10 1.24 -3.84
C ALA A 118 5.64 -0.14 -4.27
N PHE A 119 5.56 -1.09 -3.34
CA PHE A 119 5.30 -2.51 -3.63
C PHE A 119 6.44 -3.24 -4.36
N SER A 120 7.65 -2.68 -4.38
CA SER A 120 8.81 -3.41 -4.88
C SER A 120 9.10 -4.61 -3.97
N THR A 121 9.62 -5.70 -4.53
CA THR A 121 10.02 -6.93 -3.83
C THR A 121 8.92 -7.59 -2.98
N CYS A 122 7.66 -7.18 -3.16
CA CYS A 122 6.49 -7.82 -2.57
C CYS A 122 6.16 -9.11 -3.34
N VAL A 123 7.05 -10.09 -3.25
CA VAL A 123 7.05 -11.29 -4.10
C VAL A 123 5.75 -12.11 -4.02
N ASN A 124 5.00 -11.99 -2.92
CA ASN A 124 3.73 -12.68 -2.69
C ASN A 124 2.50 -11.78 -2.89
N LEU A 125 2.66 -10.56 -3.41
CA LEU A 125 1.52 -9.69 -3.75
C LEU A 125 0.78 -10.27 -4.95
N GLU A 126 -0.45 -10.73 -4.73
CA GLU A 126 -1.26 -11.42 -5.73
C GLU A 126 -2.32 -10.51 -6.35
N THR A 127 -2.88 -9.60 -5.55
CA THR A 127 -4.06 -8.81 -5.95
C THR A 127 -3.95 -7.35 -5.56
N ILE A 128 -4.53 -6.50 -6.40
CA ILE A 128 -4.76 -5.08 -6.18
C ILE A 128 -6.17 -4.71 -6.67
N PRO A 129 -6.78 -3.60 -6.22
CA PRO A 129 -8.10 -3.21 -6.69
C PRO A 129 -8.10 -2.89 -8.19
N THR A 130 -9.08 -3.42 -8.93
CA THR A 130 -9.26 -3.16 -10.38
C THR A 130 -10.41 -2.19 -10.68
N ALA A 131 -11.38 -2.08 -9.76
CA ALA A 131 -12.53 -1.18 -9.90
C ALA A 131 -12.24 0.28 -9.48
N GLU A 132 -11.10 0.51 -8.83
CA GLU A 132 -10.63 1.83 -8.42
C GLU A 132 -9.12 1.94 -8.67
N SER A 133 -8.66 3.16 -8.90
CA SER A 133 -7.25 3.51 -9.05
C SER A 133 -6.84 4.50 -7.96
N PRO A 134 -5.56 4.52 -7.54
CA PRO A 134 -5.10 5.57 -6.64
C PRO A 134 -5.19 6.93 -7.33
N ASP A 135 -5.42 7.99 -6.56
CA ASP A 135 -5.29 9.35 -7.07
C ASP A 135 -3.82 9.65 -7.41
N LEU A 136 -3.53 9.85 -8.69
CA LEU A 136 -2.20 10.12 -9.22
C LEU A 136 -1.93 11.60 -9.46
N THR A 137 -2.89 12.49 -9.20
CA THR A 137 -2.76 13.92 -9.54
C THR A 137 -1.54 14.60 -8.89
N GLY A 138 -1.10 14.11 -7.73
CA GLY A 138 0.08 14.60 -6.99
C GLY A 138 1.34 13.74 -7.13
N VAL A 139 1.30 12.67 -7.93
CA VAL A 139 2.39 11.68 -8.01
C VAL A 139 3.48 12.13 -8.98
N ALA A 140 4.70 12.25 -8.48
CA ALA A 140 5.86 12.68 -9.29
C ALA A 140 6.59 11.53 -10.01
N ASP A 141 6.49 10.30 -9.49
CA ASP A 141 7.29 9.17 -9.95
C ASP A 141 6.58 7.83 -9.67
N LEU A 142 6.64 6.91 -10.63
CA LEU A 142 6.08 5.55 -10.58
C LEU A 142 7.17 4.46 -10.76
N GLN A 143 8.44 4.84 -10.83
CA GLN A 143 9.54 3.93 -11.13
C GLN A 143 9.61 2.76 -10.17
N PHE A 144 9.84 1.57 -10.72
CA PHE A 144 10.04 0.34 -9.95
C PHE A 144 8.92 -0.03 -8.98
N MET A 145 7.73 0.55 -9.11
CA MET A 145 6.58 0.29 -8.24
C MET A 145 6.40 -1.23 -8.06
N PHE A 146 6.12 -1.97 -9.12
CA PHE A 146 5.94 -3.42 -9.02
C PHE A 146 7.22 -4.24 -9.34
N LYS A 147 8.40 -3.66 -9.13
CA LYS A 147 9.68 -4.35 -9.42
C LYS A 147 9.79 -5.64 -8.59
N GLN A 148 10.07 -6.75 -9.26
CA GLN A 148 10.27 -8.07 -8.65
C GLN A 148 9.03 -8.65 -7.93
N ASN A 149 7.82 -8.30 -8.37
CA ASN A 149 6.61 -9.00 -7.94
C ASN A 149 6.39 -10.24 -8.80
N ALA A 150 6.56 -11.42 -8.19
CA ALA A 150 6.48 -12.70 -8.87
C ALA A 150 5.05 -13.28 -8.90
N ALA A 151 4.22 -12.94 -7.90
CA ALA A 151 2.87 -13.48 -7.76
C ALA A 151 1.77 -12.63 -8.42
N LEU A 152 2.06 -11.37 -8.76
CA LEU A 152 1.09 -10.44 -9.35
C LEU A 152 0.84 -10.83 -10.82
N ARG A 153 -0.37 -11.29 -11.14
CA ARG A 153 -0.74 -11.79 -12.49
C ARG A 153 -1.27 -10.67 -13.38
N GLU A 154 -0.87 -10.67 -14.65
CA GLU A 154 -1.23 -9.63 -15.64
C GLU A 154 -2.73 -9.41 -15.82
N GLU A 155 -3.56 -10.45 -15.70
CA GLU A 155 -5.02 -10.33 -15.83
C GLU A 155 -5.67 -9.57 -14.65
N GLN A 156 -5.04 -9.60 -13.47
CA GLN A 156 -5.45 -8.83 -12.30
C GLN A 156 -4.80 -7.44 -12.29
N SER A 157 -3.74 -7.25 -13.07
CA SER A 157 -3.05 -5.98 -13.29
C SER A 157 -3.72 -5.09 -14.34
N SER A 158 -4.99 -5.34 -14.66
CA SER A 158 -5.77 -4.70 -15.74
C SER A 158 -6.12 -3.23 -15.45
N ILE A 159 -5.13 -2.41 -15.13
CA ILE A 159 -5.19 -0.97 -15.36
C ILE A 159 -4.03 -0.61 -16.28
N ALA A 160 -4.32 0.20 -17.30
CA ALA A 160 -3.32 0.78 -18.18
C ALA A 160 -2.12 1.41 -17.43
N PHE A 161 -2.29 1.77 -16.15
CA PHE A 161 -1.23 2.20 -15.22
C PHE A 161 -0.11 1.17 -15.00
N ILE A 162 -0.40 -0.13 -14.98
CA ILE A 162 0.64 -1.15 -14.76
C ILE A 162 1.45 -1.40 -16.02
N ARG A 163 0.84 -1.32 -17.22
CA ARG A 163 1.60 -1.42 -18.47
C ARG A 163 2.68 -0.35 -18.59
N VAL A 164 2.46 0.84 -18.03
CA VAL A 164 3.46 1.92 -17.97
C VAL A 164 4.55 1.63 -16.92
N ALA A 165 4.20 1.12 -15.73
CA ALA A 165 5.18 0.79 -14.68
C ALA A 165 6.01 -0.48 -14.98
N GLN A 166 5.51 -1.41 -15.81
CA GLN A 166 6.22 -2.60 -16.27
C GLN A 166 7.12 -2.34 -17.50
N GLN A 167 6.96 -1.22 -18.21
CA GLN A 167 7.65 -0.99 -19.50
C GLN A 167 9.12 -0.54 -19.37
N ASP A 168 9.63 -0.28 -18.17
CA ASP A 168 11.02 0.17 -17.95
C ASP A 168 12.06 -0.98 -17.90
N LEU A 169 11.86 -2.04 -18.70
CA LEU A 169 12.91 -3.05 -18.97
C LEU A 169 13.61 -2.86 -20.33
N ASP A 170 13.18 -1.92 -21.17
CA ASP A 170 13.90 -1.59 -22.40
C ASP A 170 13.91 -0.07 -22.67
N SER A 171 15.01 0.57 -22.27
CA SER A 171 15.61 1.81 -22.76
C SER A 171 14.72 2.99 -23.27
N THR A 172 14.85 4.14 -22.60
CA THR A 172 14.76 5.53 -23.14
C THR A 172 13.41 6.17 -23.52
N VAL A 173 12.36 6.09 -22.70
CA VAL A 173 11.15 6.92 -22.93
C VAL A 173 10.91 7.95 -21.82
N THR A 174 11.08 9.23 -22.15
CA THR A 174 10.77 10.39 -21.30
C THR A 174 9.26 10.54 -21.07
N TYR A 175 8.86 10.65 -19.81
CA TYR A 175 7.48 10.66 -19.26
C TYR A 175 6.55 11.82 -19.70
N SER A 176 6.85 12.57 -20.77
CA SER A 176 6.14 13.81 -21.12
C SER A 176 4.93 13.65 -22.06
N LYS A 177 4.48 12.43 -22.38
CA LYS A 177 3.45 12.23 -23.44
C LYS A 177 2.10 11.63 -23.03
N ILE A 178 1.90 11.21 -21.78
CA ILE A 178 0.72 10.37 -21.46
C ILE A 178 -0.49 11.16 -20.95
N VAL A 179 -0.40 12.47 -20.67
CA VAL A 179 -1.55 13.30 -20.26
C VAL A 179 -2.59 13.52 -21.38
N LYS A 180 -2.38 13.03 -22.61
CA LYS A 180 -3.27 13.31 -23.75
C LYS A 180 -4.29 12.24 -24.13
N VAL A 181 -4.36 11.10 -23.44
CA VAL A 181 -5.31 10.03 -23.81
C VAL A 181 -6.39 9.86 -22.75
N GLU A 182 -7.06 10.95 -22.37
CA GLU A 182 -8.30 10.90 -21.56
C GLU A 182 -9.35 11.92 -22.02
N LYS A 183 -9.29 12.34 -23.29
CA LYS A 183 -10.40 13.09 -23.90
C LYS A 183 -10.61 12.68 -25.36
N GLU A 184 -11.27 11.56 -25.55
CA GLU A 184 -12.28 11.38 -26.61
C GLU A 184 -13.48 10.63 -26.03
#